data_AF-A0A2V6QLW6-F1
#
_entry.id   AF-A0A2V6QLW6-F1
#
_cell.length_a   1.000
_cell.length_b   1.000
_cell.length_c   1.000
_cell.angle_alpha   90.00
_cell.angle_beta   90.00
_cell.angle_gamma   90.00
#
_symmetry.space_group_name_H-M   'P 1'
#
loop_
_entity.id
_entity.type
_entity.pdbx_description
1 polymer ?
#
loop_
_entity_poly.entity_id
_entity_poly.type
_entity_poly.pdbx_seq_one_letter_code
_entity_poly.pdbx_strand_id
1 'polypeptide(L)'
;MRPADFSRGLLAALEASEGRRRRRQRDTTPDAIGLGIKRTLLERAVADDPEPAQFEAWLVEQCLLAADTASVGGARAMALEIFHEWRLAACSPEFSAWLARGAISDDRSA
;
A
#
# COMPACT_ATOMS: atom_id res chain seq x y z
N MET A 1 4.94 8.73 -11.63
CA MET A 1 5.16 7.35 -11.13
C MET A 1 3.95 6.50 -11.52
N ARG A 2 4.15 5.29 -12.09
CA ARG A 2 3.02 4.37 -12.38
C ARG A 2 2.48 3.77 -11.07
N PRO A 3 1.15 3.69 -10.89
CA PRO A 3 0.54 3.05 -9.72
C PRO A 3 0.97 1.60 -9.49
N ALA A 4 1.11 0.77 -10.54
CA ALA A 4 1.54 -0.61 -10.35
C ALA A 4 2.96 -0.72 -9.77
N ASP A 5 3.90 0.12 -10.22
CA ASP A 5 5.28 0.10 -9.72
C ASP A 5 5.37 0.55 -8.26
N PHE A 6 4.63 1.62 -7.93
CA PHE A 6 4.44 2.05 -6.55
C PHE A 6 3.87 0.93 -5.68
N SER A 7 2.80 0.28 -6.14
CA SER A 7 2.11 -0.76 -5.40
C SER A 7 2.98 -2.00 -5.18
N ARG A 8 3.78 -2.42 -6.17
CA ARG A 8 4.78 -3.49 -6.00
C ARG A 8 5.82 -3.14 -4.95
N GLY A 9 6.37 -1.92 -5.00
CA GLY A 9 7.36 -1.45 -4.04
C GLY A 9 6.80 -1.40 -2.62
N LEU A 10 5.57 -0.92 -2.46
CA LEU A 10 4.90 -0.84 -1.16
C LEU A 10 4.54 -2.22 -0.61
N LEU A 11 4.07 -3.15 -1.45
CA LEU A 11 3.83 -4.55 -1.06
C LEU A 11 5.10 -5.21 -0.50
N ALA A 12 6.23 -5.06 -1.20
CA ALA A 12 7.52 -5.55 -0.72
C ALA A 12 7.93 -4.92 0.63
N ALA A 13 7.66 -3.62 0.82
CA ALA A 13 7.89 -2.93 2.09
C ALA A 13 7.06 -3.52 3.24
N LEU A 14 5.78 -3.80 2.97
CA LEU A 14 4.86 -4.38 3.95
C LEU A 14 5.30 -5.79 4.36
N GLU A 15 5.70 -6.62 3.40
CA GLU A 15 6.22 -7.98 3.67
C GLU A 15 7.50 -7.95 4.52
N ALA A 16 8.45 -7.08 4.18
CA ALA A 16 9.69 -6.90 4.94
C ALA A 16 9.43 -6.38 6.37
N SER A 17 8.36 -5.61 6.58
CA SER A 17 7.94 -5.13 7.89
C SER A 17 7.22 -6.21 8.72
N GLU A 18 6.36 -7.00 8.08
CA GLU A 18 5.61 -8.07 8.74
C GLU A 18 6.52 -9.19 9.26
N GLY A 19 7.57 -9.54 8.51
CA GLY A 19 8.63 -10.44 8.97
C GLY A 19 9.31 -9.97 10.26
N ARG A 20 9.48 -8.65 10.44
CA ARG A 20 10.02 -8.05 11.67
C ARG A 20 8.98 -8.03 12.80
N ARG A 21 7.71 -7.77 12.48
CA ARG A 21 6.61 -7.68 13.45
C ARG A 21 6.29 -9.02 14.10
N ARG A 22 6.31 -10.12 13.35
CA ARG A 22 6.07 -11.49 13.86
C ARG A 22 7.03 -11.89 14.99
N ARG A 23 8.18 -11.23 15.10
CA ARG A 23 9.16 -11.41 16.19
C ARG A 23 8.77 -10.73 17.52
N ARG A 24 7.76 -9.85 17.54
CA ARG A 24 7.32 -9.09 18.72
C ARG A 24 5.86 -9.43 19.04
N GLN A 25 5.63 -10.09 20.18
CA GLN A 25 4.31 -10.54 20.64
C GLN A 25 3.45 -9.34 21.08
N ARG A 26 2.70 -8.73 20.15
CA ARG A 26 1.78 -7.62 20.44
C ARG A 26 0.45 -7.88 19.74
N ASP A 27 -0.65 -7.79 20.48
CA ASP A 27 -2.00 -7.93 19.92
C ASP A 27 -2.34 -6.69 19.09
N THR A 28 -2.54 -6.89 17.79
CA THR A 28 -2.56 -5.85 16.75
C THR A 28 -3.69 -6.04 15.76
N THR A 29 -4.77 -6.66 16.23
CA THR A 29 -5.93 -7.07 15.41
C THR A 29 -6.54 -5.93 14.56
N PRO A 30 -6.72 -4.69 15.06
CA PRO A 30 -7.18 -3.58 14.21
C PRO A 30 -6.21 -3.22 13.09
N ASP A 31 -4.90 -3.26 13.35
CA ASP A 31 -3.87 -3.03 12.34
C ASP A 31 -3.88 -4.14 11.28
N ALA A 32 -4.24 -5.37 11.66
CA ALA A 32 -4.32 -6.50 10.73
C ALA A 32 -5.46 -6.33 9.71
N ILE A 33 -6.61 -5.80 10.12
CA ILE A 33 -7.74 -5.54 9.20
C ILE A 33 -7.37 -4.43 8.21
N GLY A 34 -6.88 -3.29 8.71
CA GLY A 34 -6.44 -2.19 7.85
C GLY A 34 -5.34 -2.61 6.87
N LEU A 35 -4.35 -3.36 7.36
CA LEU A 35 -3.27 -3.88 6.53
C LEU A 35 -3.76 -4.88 5.48
N GLY A 36 -4.73 -5.73 5.80
CA GLY A 36 -5.35 -6.64 4.84
C GLY A 36 -6.08 -5.91 3.71
N ILE A 37 -6.85 -4.87 4.05
CA ILE A 37 -7.51 -3.99 3.07
C ILE A 37 -6.46 -3.29 2.20
N LYS A 38 -5.42 -2.70 2.80
CA LYS A 38 -4.33 -2.03 2.08
C LYS A 38 -3.63 -2.98 1.12
N ARG A 39 -3.27 -4.19 1.57
CA ARG A 39 -2.66 -5.22 0.73
C ARG A 39 -3.55 -5.57 -0.47
N THR A 40 -4.84 -5.80 -0.23
CA THR A 40 -5.80 -6.17 -1.30
C THR A 40 -5.91 -5.07 -2.35
N LEU A 41 -5.99 -3.80 -1.93
CA LEU A 41 -6.03 -2.66 -2.86
C LEU A 41 -4.74 -2.54 -3.68
N LEU A 42 -3.58 -2.74 -3.06
CA LEU A 42 -2.29 -2.69 -3.77
C LEU A 42 -2.15 -3.84 -4.77
N GLU A 43 -2.55 -5.06 -4.41
CA GLU A 43 -2.55 -6.22 -5.32
C GLU A 43 -3.43 -5.98 -6.55
N ARG A 44 -4.64 -5.44 -6.34
CA ARG A 44 -5.53 -5.05 -7.45
C ARG A 44 -4.92 -3.96 -8.32
N ALA A 45 -4.30 -2.95 -7.72
CA ALA A 45 -3.64 -1.88 -8.48
C ALA A 45 -2.47 -2.39 -9.32
N VAL A 46 -1.78 -3.45 -8.88
CA VAL A 46 -0.75 -4.13 -9.68
C VAL A 46 -1.37 -4.89 -10.86
N ALA A 47 -2.52 -5.54 -10.64
CA ALA A 47 -3.20 -6.31 -11.67
C ALA A 47 -3.85 -5.42 -12.74
N ASP A 48 -4.53 -4.35 -12.31
CA ASP A 48 -5.28 -3.45 -13.18
C ASP A 48 -4.38 -2.39 -13.84
N ASP A 49 -3.22 -2.08 -13.25
CA ASP A 49 -2.27 -1.03 -13.66
C ASP A 49 -2.95 0.26 -14.13
N PRO A 50 -3.74 0.95 -13.27
CA PRO A 50 -4.46 2.15 -13.66
C PRO A 50 -3.48 3.23 -14.08
N GLU A 51 -3.88 4.04 -15.08
CA GLU A 51 -3.07 5.18 -15.50
C GLU A 51 -2.91 6.19 -14.34
N PRO A 52 -1.75 6.87 -14.20
CA PRO A 52 -1.49 7.84 -13.13
C PRO A 52 -2.61 8.88 -12.95
N ALA A 53 -3.17 9.37 -14.04
CA ALA A 53 -4.24 10.36 -14.04
C ALA A 53 -5.59 9.82 -13.54
N GLN A 54 -5.77 8.50 -13.56
CA GLN A 54 -7.00 7.81 -13.19
C GLN A 54 -6.92 7.15 -11.81
N PHE A 55 -5.75 7.14 -11.18
CA PHE A 55 -5.53 6.35 -9.98
C PHE A 55 -6.44 6.73 -8.80
N GLU A 56 -6.69 8.02 -8.60
CA GLU A 56 -7.63 8.49 -7.57
C GLU A 56 -9.06 7.99 -7.84
N ALA A 57 -9.52 8.11 -9.09
CA ALA A 57 -10.85 7.64 -9.48
C ALA A 57 -10.97 6.11 -9.33
N TRP A 58 -9.92 5.38 -9.72
CA TRP A 58 -9.85 3.93 -9.55
C TRP A 58 -9.92 3.53 -8.07
N LEU A 59 -9.22 4.23 -7.17
CA LEU A 59 -9.30 3.98 -5.72
C LEU A 59 -10.70 4.25 -5.14
N VAL A 60 -11.38 5.29 -5.63
CA VAL A 60 -12.78 5.57 -5.25
C VAL A 60 -13.70 4.43 -5.69
N GLU A 61 -13.54 3.93 -6.91
CA GLU A 61 -14.29 2.78 -7.42
C GLU A 61 -14.05 1.53 -6.56
N GLN A 62 -12.80 1.24 -6.18
CA GLN A 62 -12.51 0.12 -5.28
C GLN A 62 -13.19 0.27 -3.90
N CYS A 63 -13.30 1.49 -3.36
CA CYS A 63 -14.03 1.72 -2.12
C CYS A 63 -15.53 1.43 -2.26
N LEU A 64 -16.13 1.77 -3.40
CA LEU A 64 -17.53 1.48 -3.68
C LEU A 64 -17.76 -0.03 -3.83
N LEU A 65 -16.87 -0.75 -4.50
CA LEU A 65 -16.93 -2.21 -4.62
C LEU A 65 -16.72 -2.93 -3.28
N ALA A 66 -15.93 -2.35 -2.37
CA ALA A 66 -15.69 -2.91 -1.04
C ALA A 66 -16.86 -2.70 -0.06
N ALA A 67 -17.85 -1.86 -0.40
CA ALA A 67 -18.99 -1.57 0.46
C ALA A 67 -19.83 -2.80 0.80
N ASP A 68 -19.79 -3.83 -0.06
CA ASP A 68 -20.55 -5.06 0.11
C ASP A 68 -19.82 -6.10 0.99
N THR A 69 -18.52 -5.94 1.26
CA THR A 69 -17.68 -6.99 1.88
C THR A 69 -16.82 -6.55 3.05
N ALA A 70 -16.63 -5.24 3.27
CA ALA A 70 -15.79 -4.68 4.33
C ALA A 70 -16.41 -3.41 4.94
N SER A 71 -15.86 -2.92 6.05
CA SER A 71 -16.22 -1.58 6.54
C SER A 71 -15.81 -0.53 5.51
N VAL A 72 -16.81 0.09 4.86
CA VAL A 72 -16.65 1.18 3.89
C VAL A 72 -15.67 2.26 4.40
N GLY A 73 -15.74 2.57 5.69
CA GLY A 73 -14.85 3.55 6.33
C GLY A 73 -13.38 3.10 6.35
N GLY A 74 -13.12 1.81 6.61
CA GLY A 74 -11.78 1.24 6.58
C GLY A 74 -11.18 1.21 5.17
N ALA A 75 -11.99 0.81 4.17
CA ALA A 75 -11.59 0.84 2.77
C ALA A 75 -11.23 2.26 2.31
N ARG A 76 -12.09 3.24 2.63
CA ARG A 76 -11.84 4.65 2.31
C ARG A 76 -10.59 5.20 3.00
N ALA A 77 -10.38 4.87 4.27
CA ALA A 77 -9.20 5.32 5.00
C ALA A 77 -7.90 4.79 4.35
N MET A 78 -7.86 3.50 4.00
CA MET A 78 -6.70 2.89 3.35
C MET A 78 -6.49 3.42 1.92
N ALA A 79 -7.56 3.67 1.16
CA ALA A 79 -7.46 4.27 -0.17
C ALA A 79 -6.85 5.68 -0.11
N LEU A 80 -7.24 6.51 0.85
CA LEU A 80 -6.66 7.84 1.06
C LEU A 80 -5.18 7.76 1.45
N GLU A 81 -4.82 6.84 2.34
CA GLU A 81 -3.42 6.61 2.74
C GLU A 81 -2.57 6.21 1.53
N ILE A 82 -3.02 5.22 0.76
CA ILE A 82 -2.37 4.78 -0.49
C ILE A 82 -2.19 5.95 -1.47
N PHE A 83 -3.23 6.76 -1.67
CA PHE A 83 -3.16 7.88 -2.59
C PHE A 83 -2.15 8.95 -2.16
N HIS A 84 -2.10 9.27 -0.87
CA HIS A 84 -1.12 10.22 -0.34
C HIS A 84 0.31 9.71 -0.46
N GLU A 85 0.55 8.43 -0.17
CA GLU A 85 1.88 7.82 -0.34
C GLU A 85 2.32 7.79 -1.80
N TRP A 86 1.41 7.47 -2.72
CA TRP A 86 1.71 7.50 -4.16
C TRP A 86 2.03 8.92 -4.64
N ARG A 87 1.28 9.93 -4.20
CA ARG A 87 1.59 11.35 -4.49
C ARG A 87 2.94 11.76 -3.92
N LEU A 88 3.27 11.32 -2.71
CA LEU A 88 4.57 11.56 -2.11
C LEU A 88 5.69 10.92 -2.96
N ALA A 89 5.50 9.67 -3.38
CA ALA A 89 6.48 8.99 -4.23
C ALA A 89 6.63 9.71 -5.58
N ALA A 90 5.53 10.15 -6.20
CA ALA A 90 5.58 10.94 -7.43
C ALA A 90 6.36 12.25 -7.29
N CYS A 91 6.38 12.86 -6.10
CA CYS A 91 7.08 14.13 -5.83
C CYS A 91 8.45 13.96 -5.15
N SER A 92 8.81 12.77 -4.69
CA SER A 92 10.07 12.47 -4.00
C SER A 92 10.86 11.41 -4.78
N PRO A 93 11.91 11.82 -5.52
CA PRO A 93 12.79 10.89 -6.22
C PRO A 93 13.46 9.88 -5.29
N GLU A 94 13.83 10.30 -4.09
CA GLU A 94 14.45 9.46 -3.06
C GLU A 94 13.52 8.34 -2.59
N PHE A 95 12.28 8.69 -2.25
CA PHE A 95 11.27 7.73 -1.83
C PHE A 95 10.91 6.76 -2.97
N SER A 96 10.77 7.28 -4.19
CA SER A 96 10.58 6.46 -5.39
C SER A 96 11.72 5.46 -5.62
N ALA A 97 12.98 5.92 -5.52
CA ALA A 97 14.14 5.06 -5.69
C ALA A 97 14.27 4.02 -4.58
N TRP A 98 13.85 4.35 -3.36
CA TRP A 98 13.78 3.40 -2.26
C TRP A 98 12.72 2.31 -2.50
N LEU A 99 11.51 2.69 -2.94
CA LEU A 99 10.45 1.73 -3.31
C LEU A 99 10.89 0.81 -4.46
N ALA A 100 11.53 1.36 -5.50
CA ALA A 100 12.03 0.59 -6.64
C ALA A 100 13.10 -0.45 -6.26
N ARG A 101 13.84 -0.23 -5.16
CA ARG A 101 14.81 -1.19 -4.60
C ARG A 101 14.16 -2.23 -3.69
N GLY A 102 12.82 -2.30 -3.64
CA GLY A 102 12.08 -3.22 -2.78
C GLY A 102 12.05 -2.77 -1.32
N ALA A 103 12.13 -1.46 -1.07
CA ALA A 103 11.98 -0.88 0.26
C ALA A 103 12.91 -1.47 1.33
N ILE A 104 14.12 -1.84 0.91
CA ILE A 104 15.15 -2.41 1.79
C ILE A 104 15.58 -1.34 2.79
N SER A 105 15.52 -1.66 4.10
CA SER A 105 16.04 -0.80 5.16
C SER A 105 17.56 -1.03 5.34
N ASP A 106 18.33 0.05 5.52
CA ASP A 106 19.80 0.00 5.78
C ASP A 106 20.16 -0.63 7.14
N ASP A 107 19.16 -0.86 8.01
CA ASP A 107 19.29 -1.70 9.21
C ASP A 107 19.60 -3.18 8.89
N ARG A 108 19.74 -3.55 7.60
CA ARG A 108 20.37 -4.78 7.14
C ARG A 108 21.90 -4.67 7.24
N SER A 109 22.40 -4.30 8.42
CA SER A 109 23.83 -4.30 8.72
C SER A 109 24.09 -5.23 9.91
N ALA A 110 24.83 -6.31 9.62
CA ALA A 110 25.32 -7.40 10.47
C ALA A 110 24.38 -8.61 10.69
#